data_AF-A0AA92RAX9-F1
#
_entry.id   AF-A0AA92RAX9-F1
#
_cell.length_a   1.000
_cell.length_b   1.000
_cell.length_c   1.000
_cell.angle_alpha   90.00
_cell.angle_beta   90.00
_cell.angle_gamma   90.00
#
_symmetry.space_group_name_H-M   'P 1'
#
loop_
_entity.id
_entity.type
_entity.pdbx_description
1 polymer ?
#
loop_
_entity_poly.entity_id
_entity_poly.type
_entity_poly.pdbx_seq_one_letter_code
_entity_poly.pdbx_strand_id
1 'polypeptide(L)'
;MSTIDQDQEPAFARGIAGPLGKLTEDLKTKVDQTTDEVFRRHCALSNTDTATLLRDFIYLTCYGKTWRQMVAEKLIHDGERTDAMRKLTGPFEGPEFAQRGGHH
;
A
#
# COMPACT_ATOMS: atom_id res chain seq x y z
N MET A 1 -31.19 19.87 -7.53
CA MET A 1 -30.52 18.63 -7.95
C MET A 1 -29.05 18.98 -8.13
N SER A 2 -28.25 18.91 -7.06
CA SER A 2 -26.82 19.23 -7.09
C SER A 2 -26.08 17.91 -7.02
N THR A 3 -25.30 17.64 -8.06
CA THR A 3 -24.41 16.48 -8.21
C THR A 3 -23.51 16.36 -6.99
N ILE A 4 -23.70 15.29 -6.24
CA ILE A 4 -22.73 14.84 -5.24
C ILE A 4 -21.52 14.37 -6.05
N ASP A 5 -20.43 15.11 -5.92
CA ASP A 5 -19.12 14.78 -6.43
C ASP A 5 -18.69 13.44 -5.79
N GLN A 6 -18.81 12.34 -6.53
CA GLN A 6 -18.48 10.99 -6.05
C GLN A 6 -16.97 10.77 -5.90
N ASP A 7 -16.13 11.75 -6.25
CA ASP A 7 -14.68 11.71 -6.11
C ASP A 7 -14.18 12.17 -4.72
N GLN A 8 -15.10 12.43 -3.79
CA GLN A 8 -14.82 12.79 -2.40
C GLN A 8 -15.17 11.68 -1.39
N GLU A 9 -15.15 10.41 -1.78
CA GLU A 9 -15.12 9.37 -0.74
C GLU A 9 -13.76 9.43 0.00
N PRO A 10 -13.76 9.55 1.34
CA PRO A 10 -12.53 9.69 2.10
C PRO A 10 -11.60 8.50 1.84
N ALA A 11 -10.31 8.78 1.68
CA ALA A 11 -9.23 7.84 1.35
C ALA A 11 -9.14 6.58 2.26
N PHE A 12 -9.95 6.50 3.32
CA PHE A 12 -10.19 5.31 4.14
C PHE A 12 -10.90 4.16 3.40
N ALA A 13 -11.55 4.41 2.26
CA ALA A 13 -12.16 3.35 1.42
C ALA A 13 -11.16 2.61 0.49
N ARG A 14 -9.90 3.10 0.42
CA ARG A 14 -8.82 2.40 -0.28
C ARG A 14 -8.30 1.29 0.63
N GLY A 15 -8.97 0.14 0.59
CA GLY A 15 -8.50 -1.09 1.23
C GLY A 15 -7.00 -1.29 1.01
N ILE A 16 -6.33 -1.88 2.00
CA ILE A 16 -4.87 -2.00 2.06
C ILE A 16 -4.35 -2.55 0.72
N ALA A 17 -3.52 -1.75 0.04
CA ALA A 17 -2.87 -2.20 -1.18
C ALA A 17 -1.80 -3.23 -0.79
N GLY A 18 -1.98 -4.46 -1.25
CA GLY A 18 -1.00 -5.53 -1.15
C GLY A 18 -0.01 -5.53 -2.32
N PRO A 19 0.92 -6.50 -2.32
CA PRO A 19 1.91 -6.63 -3.39
C PRO A 19 1.28 -6.95 -4.74
N LEU A 20 0.14 -7.65 -4.76
CA LEU A 20 -0.56 -8.09 -5.98
C LEU A 20 -1.86 -7.32 -6.28
N GLY A 21 -2.15 -6.24 -5.54
CA GLY A 21 -3.38 -5.46 -5.69
C GLY A 21 -4.09 -5.21 -4.37
N LYS A 22 -5.35 -4.77 -4.42
CA LYS A 22 -6.16 -4.50 -3.22
C LYS A 22 -6.41 -5.82 -2.45
N LEU A 23 -6.25 -5.78 -1.13
CA LEU A 23 -6.65 -6.90 -0.27
C LEU A 23 -8.18 -6.86 -0.07
N THR A 24 -8.91 -7.81 -0.64
CA THR A 24 -10.39 -7.89 -0.58
C THR A 24 -10.91 -9.11 0.15
N GLU A 25 -10.14 -10.20 0.18
CA GLU A 25 -10.60 -11.48 0.71
C GLU A 25 -10.27 -11.67 2.20
N ASP A 26 -11.27 -12.07 2.97
CA ASP A 26 -11.15 -12.40 4.39
C ASP A 26 -10.80 -13.89 4.56
N LEU A 27 -9.68 -14.18 5.24
CA LEU A 27 -9.32 -15.53 5.66
C LEU A 27 -9.49 -15.62 7.18
N LYS A 28 -10.58 -16.28 7.61
CA LYS A 28 -10.94 -16.45 9.03
C LYS A 28 -10.97 -17.94 9.38
N THR A 29 -10.37 -18.32 10.50
CA THR A 29 -10.43 -19.69 11.03
C THR A 29 -10.54 -19.68 12.55
N LYS A 30 -10.97 -20.80 13.14
CA LYS A 30 -11.05 -21.00 14.59
C LYS A 30 -9.88 -21.87 15.05
N VAL A 31 -9.34 -21.54 16.21
CA VAL A 31 -8.32 -22.33 16.93
C VAL A 31 -8.77 -22.48 18.39
N ASP A 32 -8.22 -23.44 19.11
CA ASP A 32 -8.45 -23.56 20.55
C ASP A 32 -7.78 -22.40 21.32
N GLN A 33 -8.23 -22.19 22.56
CA GLN A 33 -7.78 -21.07 23.39
C GLN A 33 -6.27 -21.09 23.64
N THR A 34 -5.70 -22.26 23.94
CA THR A 34 -4.27 -22.40 24.23
C THR A 34 -3.43 -21.98 23.02
N THR A 35 -3.84 -22.39 21.82
CA THR A 35 -3.18 -22.00 20.57
C THR A 35 -3.31 -20.50 20.30
N ASP A 36 -4.49 -19.89 20.53
CA ASP A 36 -4.68 -18.42 20.39
C ASP A 36 -3.77 -17.64 21.33
N GLU A 37 -3.64 -18.06 22.59
CA GLU A 37 -2.78 -17.40 23.57
C GLU A 37 -1.30 -17.44 23.17
N VAL A 38 -0.81 -18.60 22.69
CA VAL A 38 0.55 -18.75 22.18
C VAL A 38 0.77 -17.85 20.95
N PHE A 39 -0.18 -17.84 20.02
CA PHE A 39 -0.10 -17.03 18.81
C PHE A 39 -0.05 -15.53 19.12
N ARG A 40 -0.92 -15.05 20.03
CA ARG A 40 -0.93 -13.64 20.49
C ARG A 40 0.37 -13.26 21.16
N ARG A 41 0.91 -14.13 22.02
CA ARG A 41 2.22 -13.90 22.67
C ARG A 41 3.33 -13.77 21.63
N HIS A 42 3.32 -14.64 20.62
CA HIS A 42 4.29 -14.56 19.53
C HIS A 42 4.18 -13.25 18.74
N CYS A 43 2.96 -12.79 18.45
CA CYS A 43 2.74 -11.51 17.78
C CYS A 43 3.30 -10.34 18.61
N ALA A 44 3.04 -10.32 19.92
CA ALA A 44 3.55 -9.29 20.82
C ALA A 44 5.09 -9.27 20.88
N LEU A 45 5.73 -10.44 20.98
CA LEU A 45 7.19 -10.57 20.99
C LEU A 45 7.83 -10.13 19.66
N SER A 46 7.13 -10.38 18.55
CA SER A 46 7.57 -10.02 17.19
C SER A 46 7.19 -8.59 16.80
N ASN A 47 6.65 -7.79 17.73
CA ASN A 47 6.15 -6.42 17.51
C ASN A 47 5.24 -6.32 16.27
N THR A 48 4.30 -7.24 16.16
CA THR A 48 3.36 -7.33 15.03
C THR A 48 1.96 -7.71 15.51
N ASP A 49 1.00 -7.69 14.58
CA ASP A 49 -0.39 -8.08 14.84
C ASP A 49 -0.71 -9.46 14.22
N THR A 50 -1.83 -10.03 14.67
CA THR A 50 -2.29 -11.35 14.23
C THR A 50 -2.58 -11.41 12.73
N ALA A 51 -3.10 -10.32 12.16
CA ALA A 51 -3.46 -10.25 10.75
C ALA A 51 -2.22 -10.22 9.84
N THR A 52 -1.18 -9.51 10.25
CA THR A 52 0.10 -9.39 9.56
C THR A 52 0.83 -10.71 9.56
N LEU A 53 0.92 -11.39 10.72
CA LEU A 53 1.59 -12.67 10.79
C LEU A 53 0.85 -13.77 10.00
N LEU A 54 -0.49 -13.78 10.09
CA LEU A 54 -1.33 -14.68 9.30
C LEU A 54 -1.11 -14.46 7.79
N ARG A 55 -1.12 -13.20 7.36
CA ARG A 55 -0.89 -12.83 5.95
C ARG A 55 0.50 -13.24 5.48
N ASP A 56 1.53 -13.01 6.29
CA ASP A 56 2.89 -13.45 6.00
C ASP A 56 2.97 -14.97 5.83
N PHE A 57 2.32 -15.74 6.70
CA PHE A 57 2.30 -17.20 6.61
C PHE A 57 1.63 -17.68 5.32
N ILE A 58 0.46 -17.14 4.99
CA ILE A 58 -0.26 -17.50 3.76
C ILE A 58 0.57 -17.19 2.52
N TYR A 59 1.16 -16.00 2.46
CA TYR A 59 1.98 -15.59 1.31
C TYR A 59 3.25 -16.44 1.21
N LEU A 60 3.87 -16.78 2.34
CA LEU A 60 5.03 -17.66 2.37
C LEU A 60 4.67 -19.05 1.82
N THR A 61 3.51 -19.60 2.20
CA THR A 61 3.04 -20.89 1.68
C THR A 61 2.68 -20.83 0.20
N CYS A 62 2.02 -19.78 -0.28
CA CYS A 62 1.56 -19.67 -1.67
C CYS A 62 2.67 -19.25 -2.66
N TYR A 63 3.60 -18.40 -2.24
CA TYR A 63 4.54 -17.71 -3.12
C TYR A 63 6.02 -17.87 -2.71
N GLY A 64 6.31 -18.56 -1.60
CA GLY A 64 7.68 -18.74 -1.11
C GLY A 64 8.31 -17.48 -0.51
N LYS A 65 7.53 -16.39 -0.34
CA LYS A 65 7.95 -15.12 0.24
C LYS A 65 6.88 -14.58 1.17
N THR A 66 7.28 -13.89 2.23
CA THR A 66 6.30 -13.24 3.13
C THR A 66 5.62 -12.06 2.44
N TRP A 67 4.45 -11.68 2.92
CA TRP A 67 3.72 -10.53 2.40
C TRP A 67 4.55 -9.25 2.53
N ARG A 68 5.21 -9.06 3.69
CA ARG A 68 6.10 -7.90 3.91
C ARG A 68 7.28 -7.88 2.94
N GLN A 69 7.90 -9.02 2.64
CA GLN A 69 8.97 -9.09 1.64
C GLN A 69 8.47 -8.64 0.26
N MET A 70 7.32 -9.14 -0.18
CA MET A 70 6.76 -8.77 -1.48
C MET A 70 6.32 -7.30 -1.53
N VAL A 71 5.82 -6.74 -0.43
CA VAL A 71 5.51 -5.29 -0.34
C VAL A 71 6.78 -4.46 -0.44
N ALA A 72 7.84 -4.84 0.27
CA ALA A 72 9.12 -4.15 0.20
C ALA A 72 9.71 -4.18 -1.22
N GLU A 73 9.69 -5.34 -1.88
CA GLU A 73 10.12 -5.49 -3.29
C GLU A 73 9.32 -4.56 -4.23
N LYS A 74 8.00 -4.50 -4.05
CA LYS A 74 7.16 -3.60 -4.85
C LYS A 74 7.50 -2.12 -4.62
N LEU A 75 7.69 -1.70 -3.37
CA LEU A 75 8.03 -0.31 -3.05
C LEU A 75 9.38 0.09 -3.66
N ILE A 76 10.35 -0.83 -3.68
CA ILE A 76 11.65 -0.61 -4.34
C ILE A 76 11.44 -0.42 -5.84
N HIS A 77 10.73 -1.34 -6.51
CA HIS A 77 10.47 -1.23 -7.95
C HIS A 77 9.66 0.02 -8.32
N ASP A 78 8.68 0.41 -7.50
CA ASP A 78 7.90 1.64 -7.72
C ASP A 78 8.77 2.90 -7.56
N GLY A 79 9.72 2.88 -6.61
CA GLY A 79 10.74 3.93 -6.45
C GLY A 79 11.66 4.03 -7.67
N GLU A 80 12.21 2.90 -8.12
CA GLU A 80 13.05 2.84 -9.33
C GLU A 80 12.33 3.34 -10.58
N ARG A 81 11.05 2.96 -10.74
CA ARG A 81 10.19 3.46 -11.83
C ARG A 81 10.01 4.97 -11.74
N THR A 82 9.77 5.50 -10.54
CA THR A 82 9.59 6.94 -10.32
C THR A 82 10.86 7.71 -10.66
N ASP A 83 12.02 7.21 -10.24
CA ASP A 83 13.31 7.80 -10.56
C ASP A 83 13.64 7.73 -12.05
N ALA A 84 13.32 6.61 -12.71
CA ALA A 84 13.47 6.46 -14.16
C ALA A 84 12.57 7.45 -14.92
N MET A 85 11.32 7.61 -14.48
CA MET A 85 10.40 8.61 -15.04
C MET A 85 10.92 10.03 -14.85
N ARG A 86 11.44 10.37 -13.66
CA ARG A 86 12.03 11.70 -13.39
C ARG A 86 13.24 11.98 -14.29
N LYS A 87 14.09 10.97 -14.55
CA LYS A 87 15.23 11.10 -15.48
C LYS A 87 14.77 11.28 -16.92
N LEU A 88 13.70 10.59 -17.33
CA LEU A 88 13.13 10.69 -18.67
C LEU A 88 12.46 12.03 -18.92
N THR A 89 11.79 12.60 -17.91
CA THR A 89 11.14 13.90 -18.04
C THR A 89 12.12 15.07 -17.88
N GLY A 90 13.30 14.92 -17.28
CA GLY A 90 14.21 16.04 -17.06
C GLY A 90 13.60 17.19 -16.24
N PRO A 91 14.36 18.26 -15.93
CA PRO A 91 13.80 19.45 -15.29
C PRO A 91 13.08 20.27 -16.37
N PHE A 92 11.85 19.92 -16.73
CA PHE A 92 10.99 20.86 -17.42
C PHE A 92 10.57 21.94 -16.42
N GLU A 93 11.39 22.98 -16.30
CA GLU A 93 10.86 24.31 -15.98
C GLU A 93 9.87 24.64 -17.11
N GLY A 94 8.57 24.51 -16.80
CA GLY A 94 7.53 25.00 -17.70
C GLY A 94 7.81 26.48 -17.96
N PRO A 95 7.70 26.97 -19.20
CA PRO A 95 7.99 28.36 -19.49
C PRO A 95 7.14 29.24 -18.57
N GLU A 96 7.79 30.13 -17.82
CA GLU A 96 7.09 31.21 -17.12
C GLU A 96 6.29 31.96 -18.19
N PHE A 97 4.98 31.79 -18.18
CA PHE A 97 4.08 32.68 -18.89
C PHE A 97 4.23 34.04 -18.23
N ALA A 98 5.19 34.82 -18.73
CA ALA A 98 5.34 36.23 -18.41
C ALA A 98 3.98 36.88 -18.66
N GLN A 99 3.27 37.18 -17.57
CA GLN A 99 2.09 38.03 -17.56
C GLN A 99 2.53 39.40 -18.07
N ARG A 100 2.45 39.62 -19.39
CA ARG A 100 2.46 40.94 -19.98
C ARG A 100 1.02 41.47 -19.96
N GLY A 101 0.55 41.77 -18.75
CA GLY A 101 -0.64 42.59 -18.51
C GLY A 101 -0.29 44.06 -18.78
N GLY A 102 -1.16 44.73 -19.54
CA GLY A 102 -0.88 46.00 -20.19
C GLY A 102 -0.67 47.22 -19.30
N HIS A 103 0.17 48.11 -19.78
CA HIS A 103 0.10 49.54 -19.51
C HIS A 103 0.37 50.27 -20.83
N HIS A 104 -0.66 50.90 -21.38
CA HIS A 104 -0.70 52.31 -21.80
C HIS A 104 -2.01 52.61 -22.51
#